data_AF-D3V3C8-F1
#
_entry.id   AF-D3V3C8-F1
#
_cell.length_a   1.000
_cell.length_b   1.000
_cell.length_c   1.000
_cell.angle_alpha   90.00
_cell.angle_beta   90.00
_cell.angle_gamma   90.00
#
_symmetry.space_group_name_H-M   'P 1'
#
loop_
_entity.id
_entity.type
_entity.pdbx_description
1 polymer ?
#
loop_
_entity_poly.entity_id
_entity_poly.type
_entity_poly.pdbx_seq_one_letter_code
_entity_poly.pdbx_strand_id
1 'polypeptide(L)'
;MGWYRHYFNDIYKLPLQDAVKDSVKLVVSNDKQYHYFLDIPKYQPGPRLNIFGHGDPNRASFQGHSVEHPLSGTEIAGFPCREKLPDAHPLSPSDLAESIKPLILLYHIRSIRLVACYTGRTGFARDLSQFTGLPVKAPIHHVDVMEFVTTGCYWIIKRQEESEEAERNFRWFGSHQ
;
A
#
# COMPACT_ATOMS: atom_id res chain seq x y z
N MET A 1 -6.91 -12.34 -13.12
CA MET A 1 -6.29 -11.60 -12.01
C MET A 1 -5.83 -10.25 -12.56
N GLY A 2 -6.44 -9.18 -12.06
CA GLY A 2 -6.48 -7.86 -12.69
C GLY A 2 -5.16 -7.08 -12.62
N TRP A 3 -4.99 -6.18 -13.59
CA TRP A 3 -3.86 -5.29 -13.70
C TRP A 3 -4.21 -3.97 -13.00
N TYR A 4 -3.79 -3.79 -11.74
CA TYR A 4 -4.05 -2.57 -10.96
C TYR A 4 -3.15 -1.39 -11.39
N ARG A 5 -3.12 -1.07 -12.69
CA ARG A 5 -2.17 -0.13 -13.30
C ARG A 5 -2.86 0.84 -14.25
N HIS A 6 -3.49 1.87 -13.71
CA HIS A 6 -4.04 2.95 -14.54
C HIS A 6 -3.41 4.28 -14.16
N TYR A 7 -3.27 5.16 -15.15
CA TYR A 7 -2.73 6.50 -14.95
C TYR A 7 -3.78 7.41 -14.35
N PHE A 8 -3.38 8.44 -13.60
CA PHE A 8 -4.30 9.43 -13.02
C PHE A 8 -5.25 9.96 -14.09
N ASN A 9 -4.70 10.42 -15.21
CA ASN A 9 -5.46 10.98 -16.33
C ASN A 9 -6.36 9.97 -17.06
N ASP A 10 -6.11 8.66 -16.89
CA ASP A 10 -6.90 7.61 -17.53
C ASP A 10 -8.05 7.17 -16.63
N ILE A 11 -7.83 7.17 -15.32
CA ILE A 11 -8.81 6.78 -14.31
C ILE A 11 -10.03 7.72 -14.31
N TYR A 12 -9.84 9.03 -14.41
CA TYR A 12 -10.97 9.98 -14.50
C TYR A 12 -11.80 9.85 -15.78
N LYS A 13 -11.27 9.16 -16.80
CA LYS A 13 -11.94 8.91 -18.07
C LYS A 13 -12.68 7.58 -18.10
N LEU A 14 -12.46 6.71 -17.10
CA LEU A 14 -13.15 5.43 -17.01
C LEU A 14 -14.57 5.63 -16.47
N PRO A 15 -15.57 4.95 -17.06
CA PRO A 15 -16.85 4.76 -16.40
C PRO A 15 -16.63 4.14 -15.00
N LEU A 16 -17.42 4.55 -14.01
CA LEU A 16 -17.28 4.05 -12.63
C LEU A 16 -17.29 2.51 -12.54
N GLN A 17 -18.11 1.84 -13.35
CA GLN A 17 -18.16 0.37 -13.37
C GLN A 17 -16.84 -0.27 -13.81
N ASP A 18 -16.17 0.31 -14.80
CA ASP A 18 -14.87 -0.15 -15.28
C ASP A 18 -13.77 0.17 -14.26
N ALA A 19 -13.84 1.35 -13.66
CA ALA A 19 -12.96 1.75 -12.57
C ALA A 19 -13.10 0.83 -11.34
N VAL A 20 -14.30 0.33 -11.04
CA VAL A 20 -14.50 -0.61 -9.92
C VAL A 20 -14.05 -2.02 -10.29
N LYS A 21 -14.33 -2.48 -11.50
CA LYS A 21 -13.99 -3.84 -11.96
C LYS A 21 -12.52 -4.19 -11.81
N ASP A 22 -11.67 -3.22 -12.08
CA ASP A 22 -10.22 -3.42 -12.08
C ASP A 22 -9.56 -2.88 -10.79
N SER A 23 -10.35 -2.51 -9.76
CA SER A 23 -9.87 -2.03 -8.46
C SER A 23 -9.69 -3.13 -7.42
N VAL A 24 -8.90 -2.89 -6.36
CA VAL A 24 -8.76 -3.83 -5.24
C VAL A 24 -9.43 -3.30 -3.98
N LYS A 25 -10.28 -4.10 -3.35
CA LYS A 25 -10.89 -3.75 -2.08
C LYS A 25 -9.86 -3.87 -0.95
N LEU A 26 -9.73 -2.84 -0.12
CA LEU A 26 -8.90 -2.91 1.08
C LEU A 26 -9.65 -3.57 2.22
N VAL A 27 -8.88 -4.25 3.07
CA VAL A 27 -9.33 -4.85 4.32
C VAL A 27 -8.68 -4.07 5.46
N VAL A 28 -9.48 -3.67 6.44
CA VAL A 28 -8.97 -3.07 7.68
C VAL A 28 -8.35 -4.20 8.52
N SER A 29 -7.17 -3.97 9.08
CA SER A 29 -6.54 -4.92 10.00
C SER A 29 -7.40 -5.12 11.25
N ASN A 30 -7.30 -6.29 11.88
CA ASN A 30 -8.12 -6.62 13.05
C ASN A 30 -7.89 -5.67 14.24
N ASP A 31 -6.67 -5.17 14.38
CA ASP A 31 -6.25 -4.19 15.38
C ASP A 31 -6.53 -2.73 14.96
N LYS A 32 -7.15 -2.55 13.78
CA LYS A 32 -7.51 -1.26 13.18
C LYS A 32 -6.33 -0.31 13.02
N GLN A 33 -5.12 -0.84 12.81
CA GLN A 33 -3.93 -0.02 12.64
C GLN A 33 -3.59 0.30 11.18
N TYR A 34 -4.09 -0.47 10.21
CA TYR A 34 -3.81 -0.24 8.79
C TYR A 34 -4.82 -0.91 7.87
N HIS A 35 -4.76 -0.52 6.60
CA HIS A 35 -5.45 -1.19 5.52
C HIS A 35 -4.49 -2.07 4.72
N TYR A 36 -4.98 -3.20 4.22
CA TYR A 36 -4.19 -4.10 3.40
C TYR A 36 -5.00 -4.80 2.31
N PHE A 37 -4.30 -5.37 1.33
CA PHE A 37 -4.85 -6.37 0.43
C PHE A 37 -3.79 -7.39 0.03
N LEU A 38 -4.24 -8.51 -0.56
CA LEU A 38 -3.39 -9.58 -1.05
C LEU A 38 -3.40 -9.63 -2.58
N ASP A 39 -2.24 -9.82 -3.19
CA ASP A 39 -2.13 -10.13 -4.62
C ASP A 39 -1.08 -11.21 -4.91
N ILE A 40 -1.01 -11.66 -6.16
CA ILE A 40 0.01 -12.58 -6.65
C ILE A 40 0.83 -11.83 -7.71
N PRO A 41 2.07 -11.40 -7.42
CA PRO A 41 2.86 -10.62 -8.37
C PRO A 41 3.30 -11.51 -9.54
N LYS A 42 3.23 -10.99 -10.77
CA LYS A 42 3.61 -11.74 -11.99
C LYS A 42 5.03 -12.32 -11.96
N TYR A 43 5.97 -11.63 -11.31
CA TYR A 43 7.40 -11.97 -11.31
C TYR A 43 7.91 -12.44 -9.95
N GLN A 44 7.03 -12.80 -9.02
CA GLN A 44 7.41 -13.37 -7.73
C GLN A 44 6.58 -14.61 -7.41
N PRO A 45 7.21 -15.65 -6.86
CA PRO A 45 6.48 -16.82 -6.42
C PRO A 45 5.68 -16.50 -5.15
N GLY A 46 4.36 -16.54 -5.27
CA GLY A 46 3.43 -16.60 -4.13
C GLY A 46 2.75 -15.29 -3.73
N PRO A 47 1.89 -15.35 -2.70
CA PRO A 47 1.07 -14.22 -2.27
C PRO A 47 1.91 -13.08 -1.68
N ARG A 48 1.55 -11.85 -2.01
CA ARG A 48 2.14 -10.64 -1.46
C ARG A 48 1.12 -9.87 -0.64
N LEU A 49 1.56 -9.41 0.53
CA LEU A 49 0.80 -8.52 1.41
C LEU A 49 1.13 -7.06 1.06
N ASN A 50 0.13 -6.29 0.64
CA ASN A 50 0.27 -4.85 0.36
C ASN A 50 -0.37 -4.07 1.50
N ILE A 51 0.38 -3.21 2.17
CA ILE A 51 -0.03 -2.49 3.39
C ILE A 51 0.00 -0.98 3.12
N PHE A 52 -1.08 -0.28 3.46
CA PHE A 52 -1.29 1.14 3.19
C PHE A 52 -1.13 1.98 4.45
N GLY A 53 -0.36 3.06 4.31
CA GLY A 53 -0.16 3.98 5.42
C GLY A 53 0.70 5.17 5.04
N HIS A 54 1.13 5.85 6.09
CA HIS A 54 2.00 7.01 6.07
C HIS A 54 3.33 6.62 6.68
N GLY A 55 4.41 6.95 6.00
CA GLY A 55 5.75 6.91 6.59
C GLY A 55 6.25 8.33 6.86
N ASP A 56 7.15 8.44 7.83
CA ASP A 56 7.80 9.70 8.18
C ASP A 56 9.12 9.83 7.39
N PRO A 57 9.45 10.99 6.81
CA PRO A 57 10.69 11.18 6.05
C PRO A 57 11.96 11.13 6.91
N ASN A 58 11.84 11.31 8.23
CA ASN A 58 12.93 11.47 9.18
C ASN A 58 12.93 10.38 10.27
N ARG A 59 11.88 9.55 10.35
CA ARG A 59 11.73 8.51 11.39
C ARG A 59 11.32 7.18 10.78
N ALA A 60 11.83 6.08 11.35
CA ALA A 60 11.37 4.74 11.03
C ALA A 60 10.03 4.48 11.72
N SER A 61 8.95 5.08 11.20
CA SER A 61 7.59 4.91 11.69
C SER A 61 6.61 4.70 10.55
N PHE A 62 5.56 3.93 10.83
CA PHE A 62 4.45 3.67 9.91
C PHE A 62 3.12 3.90 10.64
N GLN A 63 2.15 4.54 9.99
CA GLN A 63 0.81 4.73 10.57
C GLN A 63 -0.26 4.50 9.49
N GLY A 64 -1.33 3.77 9.80
CA GLY A 64 -2.38 3.48 8.84
C GLY A 64 -3.00 4.71 8.18
N HIS A 65 -3.32 4.57 6.89
CA HIS A 65 -4.06 5.58 6.13
C HIS A 65 -5.56 5.40 6.38
N SER A 66 -6.27 6.51 6.63
CA SER A 66 -7.74 6.51 6.69
C SER A 66 -8.30 6.44 5.28
N VAL A 67 -9.41 5.72 5.16
CA VAL A 67 -10.16 5.50 3.91
C VAL A 67 -11.59 6.01 4.07
N GLU A 68 -11.88 6.60 5.24
CA GLU A 68 -13.23 6.96 5.64
C GLU A 68 -13.51 8.43 5.34
N HIS A 69 -13.77 8.76 4.07
CA HIS A 69 -14.68 9.86 3.73
C HIS A 69 -15.22 9.70 2.31
N PRO A 70 -16.31 8.94 2.11
CA PRO A 70 -16.99 8.93 0.82
C PRO A 70 -17.50 10.33 0.52
N LEU A 71 -16.87 11.00 -0.43
CA LEU A 71 -17.60 12.03 -1.17
C LEU A 71 -18.83 11.36 -1.75
N SER A 72 -19.95 12.03 -1.59
CA SER A 72 -21.28 11.59 -1.97
C SER A 72 -21.31 11.03 -3.40
N GLY A 73 -21.12 9.73 -3.58
CA GLY A 73 -21.58 8.88 -4.69
C GLY A 73 -21.20 9.22 -6.14
N THR A 74 -20.63 10.38 -6.45
CA THR A 74 -20.50 10.89 -7.82
C THR A 74 -19.12 11.48 -8.15
N GLU A 75 -18.21 11.55 -7.18
CA GLU A 75 -16.93 12.24 -7.37
C GLU A 75 -15.76 11.26 -7.20
N ILE A 76 -14.95 11.15 -8.26
CA ILE A 76 -13.60 10.61 -8.16
C ILE A 76 -12.80 11.67 -7.41
N ALA A 77 -12.59 11.51 -6.12
CA ALA A 77 -11.63 12.34 -5.41
C ALA A 77 -10.32 11.59 -5.28
N GLY A 78 -9.32 12.08 -6.00
CA GLY A 78 -7.94 11.85 -5.62
C GLY A 78 -7.69 12.57 -4.31
N PHE A 79 -7.85 11.88 -3.19
CA PHE A 79 -7.47 12.44 -1.90
C PHE A 79 -5.95 12.49 -1.80
N PRO A 80 -5.35 13.65 -1.45
CA PRO A 80 -3.94 13.70 -1.12
C PRO A 80 -3.71 12.81 0.10
N CYS A 81 -2.58 12.08 0.11
CA CYS A 81 -2.12 11.23 1.20
C CYS A 81 -1.96 12.03 2.51
N ARG A 82 -3.06 12.33 3.21
CA ARG A 82 -3.07 13.22 4.38
C ARG A 82 -3.83 12.65 5.57
N GLU A 83 -4.86 11.85 5.35
CA GLU A 83 -5.68 11.37 6.44
C GLU A 83 -5.11 10.09 7.05
N LYS A 84 -4.78 10.17 8.33
CA LYS A 84 -4.37 9.03 9.14
C LYS A 84 -5.63 8.36 9.68
N LEU A 85 -5.60 7.03 9.78
CA LEU A 85 -6.71 6.27 10.35
C LEU A 85 -6.96 6.77 11.80
N PRO A 86 -8.19 7.16 12.19
CA PRO A 86 -8.45 7.94 13.40
C PRO A 86 -7.94 7.33 14.71
N ASP A 87 -7.88 6.00 14.77
CA ASP A 87 -7.41 5.24 15.94
C ASP A 87 -6.05 4.54 15.72
N ALA A 88 -5.45 4.72 14.55
CA ALA A 88 -4.10 4.20 14.31
C ALA A 88 -3.08 5.06 15.03
N HIS A 89 -2.11 4.44 15.67
CA HIS A 89 -0.94 5.10 16.21
C HIS A 89 0.29 4.77 15.36
N PRO A 90 1.37 5.56 15.45
CA PRO A 90 2.63 5.21 14.78
C PRO A 90 3.18 3.89 15.33
N LEU A 91 3.37 2.93 14.42
CA LEU A 91 4.00 1.64 14.67
C LEU A 91 5.49 1.71 14.33
N SER A 92 6.31 1.04 15.15
CA SER A 92 7.68 0.70 14.80
C SER A 92 7.72 -0.50 13.83
N PRO A 93 8.87 -0.80 13.21
CA PRO A 93 9.00 -1.99 12.35
C PRO A 93 8.66 -3.30 13.07
N SER A 94 9.03 -3.46 14.34
CA SER A 94 8.72 -4.65 15.14
C SER A 94 7.24 -4.74 15.48
N ASP A 95 6.59 -3.63 15.82
CA ASP A 95 5.16 -3.62 16.15
C ASP A 95 4.34 -4.01 14.92
N LEU A 96 4.69 -3.46 13.74
CA LEU A 96 4.05 -3.86 12.50
C LEU A 96 4.30 -5.34 12.17
N ALA A 97 5.52 -5.84 12.41
CA ALA A 97 5.86 -7.25 12.18
C ALA A 97 4.99 -8.21 13.01
N GLU A 98 4.82 -7.93 14.30
CA GLU A 98 3.96 -8.74 15.17
C GLU A 98 2.49 -8.63 14.75
N SER A 99 2.02 -7.44 14.37
CA SER A 99 0.64 -7.26 13.87
C SER A 99 0.34 -8.06 12.60
N ILE A 100 1.28 -8.13 11.65
CA ILE A 100 1.06 -8.84 10.37
C ILE A 100 1.36 -10.33 10.43
N LYS A 101 1.97 -10.82 11.51
CA LYS A 101 2.36 -12.23 11.69
C LYS A 101 1.21 -13.22 11.49
N PRO A 102 -0.02 -12.99 12.01
CA PRO A 102 -1.15 -13.87 11.72
C PRO A 102 -1.50 -13.93 10.23
N LEU A 103 -1.40 -12.80 9.51
CA LEU A 103 -1.64 -12.75 8.06
C LEU A 103 -0.58 -13.52 7.28
N ILE A 104 0.69 -13.40 7.67
CA ILE A 104 1.81 -14.12 7.06
C ILE A 104 1.58 -15.63 7.14
N LEU A 105 1.19 -16.13 8.32
CA LEU A 105 0.96 -17.56 8.55
C LEU A 105 -0.29 -18.05 7.82
N LEU A 106 -1.41 -17.31 7.93
CA LEU A 106 -2.70 -17.72 7.37
C LEU A 106 -2.70 -17.77 5.83
N TYR A 107 -2.05 -16.78 5.19
CA TYR A 107 -2.06 -16.63 3.74
C TYR A 107 -0.76 -17.08 3.06
N HIS A 108 0.17 -17.64 3.82
CA HIS A 108 1.49 -18.06 3.33
C HIS A 108 2.21 -16.98 2.53
N ILE A 109 2.22 -15.75 3.09
CA ILE A 109 2.78 -14.57 2.44
C ILE A 109 4.28 -14.78 2.15
N ARG A 110 4.69 -14.43 0.92
CA ARG A 110 6.07 -14.55 0.43
C ARG A 110 6.80 -13.24 0.26
N SER A 111 6.06 -12.13 0.18
CA SER A 111 6.65 -10.80 0.17
C SER A 111 5.68 -9.76 0.72
N ILE A 112 6.23 -8.63 1.14
CA ILE A 112 5.46 -7.49 1.64
C ILE A 112 5.71 -6.30 0.73
N ARG A 113 4.68 -5.48 0.47
CA ARG A 113 4.83 -4.15 -0.12
C ARG A 113 4.27 -3.12 0.84
N LEU A 114 5.10 -2.16 1.23
CA LEU A 114 4.66 -0.97 1.94
C LEU A 114 4.28 0.10 0.91
N VAL A 115 3.02 0.51 0.94
CA VAL A 115 2.51 1.66 0.18
C VAL A 115 2.42 2.84 1.14
N ALA A 116 3.60 3.32 1.54
CA ALA A 116 3.79 4.38 2.53
C ALA A 116 5.10 5.12 2.28
N CYS A 117 5.03 6.45 2.12
CA CYS A 117 6.16 7.31 1.76
C CYS A 117 7.41 7.07 2.63
N TYR A 118 8.59 7.16 2.03
CA TYR A 118 9.89 7.15 2.72
C TYR A 118 10.24 5.92 3.59
N THR A 119 9.36 4.91 3.69
CA THR A 119 9.61 3.70 4.51
C THR A 119 10.83 2.90 4.05
N GLY A 120 11.22 3.00 2.78
CA GLY A 120 12.48 2.45 2.27
C GLY A 120 13.73 3.30 2.62
N ARG A 121 13.57 4.61 2.84
CA ARG A 121 14.68 5.53 3.14
C ARG A 121 15.06 5.53 4.61
N THR A 122 14.08 5.43 5.51
CA THR A 122 14.30 5.59 6.96
C THR A 122 14.81 4.34 7.67
N GLY A 123 15.03 3.24 6.94
CA GLY A 123 15.42 1.94 7.50
C GLY A 123 14.22 1.08 7.91
N PHE A 124 13.00 1.65 7.96
CA PHE A 124 11.79 0.93 8.37
C PHE A 124 11.59 -0.39 7.60
N ALA A 125 11.66 -0.35 6.27
CA ALA A 125 11.46 -1.53 5.43
C ALA A 125 12.55 -2.60 5.60
N ARG A 126 13.80 -2.18 5.84
CA ARG A 126 14.91 -3.10 6.12
C ARG A 126 14.68 -3.83 7.43
N ASP A 127 14.33 -3.09 8.48
CA ASP A 127 14.17 -3.66 9.81
C ASP A 127 12.89 -4.54 9.87
N LEU A 128 11.81 -4.13 9.18
CA LEU A 128 10.62 -4.97 9.00
C LEU A 128 10.96 -6.29 8.28
N SER A 129 11.81 -6.24 7.26
CA SER A 129 12.27 -7.44 6.56
C SER A 129 13.04 -8.39 7.49
N GLN A 130 13.87 -7.84 8.38
CA GLN A 130 14.60 -8.64 9.38
C GLN A 130 13.64 -9.30 10.38
N PHE A 131 12.65 -8.57 10.90
CA PHE A 131 11.70 -9.13 11.87
C PHE A 131 10.76 -10.18 11.27
N THR A 132 10.39 -10.02 10.01
CA THR A 132 9.45 -10.94 9.33
C THR A 132 10.15 -12.10 8.62
N GLY A 133 11.45 -11.97 8.33
CA GLY A 133 12.17 -12.89 7.45
C GLY A 133 11.69 -12.86 5.99
N LEU A 134 10.90 -11.86 5.60
CA LEU A 134 10.33 -11.74 4.25
C LEU A 134 10.95 -10.57 3.49
N PRO A 135 11.06 -10.67 2.15
CA PRO A 135 11.44 -9.53 1.33
C PRO A 135 10.35 -8.45 1.36
N VAL A 136 10.76 -7.21 1.62
CA VAL A 136 9.89 -6.04 1.70
C VAL A 136 10.19 -5.10 0.54
N LYS A 137 9.17 -4.71 -0.22
CA LYS A 137 9.25 -3.63 -1.21
C LYS A 137 8.71 -2.34 -0.63
N ALA A 138 9.49 -1.27 -0.64
CA ALA A 138 9.08 -0.01 -0.04
C ALA A 138 9.65 1.20 -0.80
N PRO A 139 8.94 2.34 -0.81
CA PRO A 139 9.42 3.54 -1.49
C PRO A 139 10.48 4.30 -0.68
N ILE A 140 11.51 4.79 -1.37
CA ILE A 140 12.54 5.68 -0.80
C ILE A 140 12.13 7.16 -0.78
N HIS A 141 11.11 7.52 -1.55
CA HIS A 141 10.57 8.87 -1.69
C HIS A 141 9.06 8.91 -1.43
N HIS A 142 8.45 10.06 -1.74
CA HIS A 142 7.02 10.24 -1.74
C HIS A 142 6.35 9.29 -2.73
N VAL A 143 5.15 8.80 -2.40
CA VAL A 143 4.28 8.01 -3.28
C VAL A 143 2.87 8.54 -3.16
N ASP A 144 2.24 8.77 -4.31
CA ASP A 144 0.81 9.06 -4.42
C ASP A 144 0.03 7.79 -4.71
N VAL A 145 -1.09 7.61 -4.01
CA VAL A 145 -2.07 6.54 -4.23
C VAL A 145 -3.42 7.22 -4.43
N MET A 146 -4.27 6.72 -5.34
CA MET A 146 -5.67 7.15 -5.34
C MET A 146 -6.59 6.08 -4.80
N GLU A 147 -7.57 6.60 -4.07
CA GLU A 147 -8.69 5.88 -3.54
C GLU A 147 -9.92 6.12 -4.42
N PHE A 148 -10.74 5.08 -4.61
CA PHE A 148 -12.12 5.26 -5.03
C PHE A 148 -13.04 5.05 -3.84
N VAL A 149 -13.51 6.16 -3.29
CA VAL A 149 -14.26 6.11 -2.03
C VAL A 149 -15.68 5.57 -2.20
N THR A 150 -16.19 5.48 -3.43
CA THR A 150 -17.54 4.97 -3.69
C THR A 150 -17.69 3.46 -3.44
N THR A 151 -16.60 2.70 -3.29
CA THR A 151 -16.64 1.24 -3.07
C THR A 151 -15.69 0.72 -2.00
N GLY A 152 -14.87 1.58 -1.39
CA GLY A 152 -13.76 1.14 -0.52
C GLY A 152 -12.68 0.37 -1.29
N CYS A 153 -12.57 0.64 -2.59
CA CYS A 153 -11.58 0.03 -3.48
C CYS A 153 -10.52 1.03 -3.92
N TYR A 154 -9.34 0.50 -4.24
CA TYR A 154 -8.12 1.28 -4.43
C TYR A 154 -7.43 0.97 -5.75
N TRP A 155 -6.71 1.99 -6.22
CA TRP A 155 -5.84 1.92 -7.36
C TRP A 155 -4.46 2.48 -7.03
N ILE A 156 -3.42 1.78 -7.46
CA ILE A 156 -2.08 2.33 -7.44
C ILE A 156 -1.90 3.13 -8.73
N ILE A 157 -1.89 4.46 -8.60
CA ILE A 157 -1.87 5.38 -9.73
C ILE A 157 -0.46 5.56 -10.28
N LYS A 158 -0.37 5.58 -11.60
CA LYS A 158 0.79 6.09 -12.35
C LYS A 158 0.58 7.58 -12.70
N ARG A 159 1.61 8.41 -12.53
CA ARG A 159 1.68 9.68 -13.27
C ARG A 159 2.19 9.40 -14.69
N GLN A 160 1.63 10.08 -15.68
CA GLN A 160 1.78 9.75 -17.12
C GLN A 160 3.22 9.85 -17.65
N GLU A 161 4.12 10.54 -16.94
CA GLU A 161 5.50 10.76 -17.38
C GLU A 161 6.57 9.92 -16.63
N GLU A 162 6.24 9.31 -15.49
CA GLU A 162 7.24 8.71 -14.57
C GLU A 162 7.11 7.18 -14.44
N SER A 163 6.69 6.47 -15.49
CA SER A 163 6.31 5.05 -15.33
C SER A 163 7.47 4.11 -14.98
N GLU A 164 8.71 4.47 -15.30
CA GLU A 164 9.89 3.81 -14.75
C GLU A 164 10.30 4.40 -13.40
N GLU A 165 10.14 5.70 -13.18
CA GLU A 165 10.61 6.42 -11.99
C GLU A 165 9.82 6.10 -10.71
N ALA A 166 8.50 5.96 -10.79
CA ALA A 166 7.68 5.63 -9.63
C ALA A 166 7.98 4.21 -9.09
N GLU A 167 8.23 3.21 -9.94
CA GLU A 167 8.72 1.89 -9.50
C GLU A 167 10.23 1.91 -9.18
N ARG A 168 11.04 2.81 -9.76
CA ARG A 168 12.41 3.08 -9.30
C ARG A 168 12.43 3.64 -7.87
N ASN A 169 11.39 4.33 -7.43
CA ASN A 169 11.26 4.76 -6.04
C ASN A 169 11.07 3.58 -5.10
N PHE A 170 10.51 2.47 -5.56
CA PHE A 170 10.43 1.26 -4.74
C PHE A 170 11.73 0.47 -4.79
N ARG A 171 12.28 0.15 -3.61
CA ARG A 171 13.42 -0.73 -3.46
C ARG A 171 13.02 -2.00 -2.71
N TRP A 172 13.72 -3.08 -3.01
CA TRP A 172 13.61 -4.33 -2.27
C TRP A 172 14.58 -4.32 -1.10
N PHE A 173 14.11 -4.83 0.02
CA PHE A 173 14.85 -4.98 1.27
C PHE A 173 14.69 -6.43 1.74
N GLY A 174 15.79 -7.04 2.17
CA GLY A 174 15.85 -8.47 2.48
C GLY A 174 16.16 -9.34 1.26
N SER A 175 16.60 -10.56 1.53
CA SER A 175 17.01 -11.51 0.50
C SER A 175 15.78 -12.22 -0.09
N HIS A 176 15.70 -12.30 -1.42
CA HIS A 176 14.91 -13.32 -2.09
C HIS A 176 15.69 -14.64 -1.95
N GLN A 177 15.31 -15.50 -1.00
CA GLN A 177 15.74 -16.90 -1.03
C GLN A 177 14.86 -17.68 -2.00
#